data_AF-A0A7X5RMU8-F1
#
_entry.id   AF-A0A7X5RMU8-F1
#
_cell.length_a   1.000
_cell.length_b   1.000
_cell.length_c   1.000
_cell.angle_alpha   90.00
_cell.angle_beta   90.00
_cell.angle_gamma   90.00
#
_symmetry.space_group_name_H-M   'P 1'
#
loop_
_entity.id
_entity.type
_entity.pdbx_description
1 polymer ?
#
loop_
_entity_poly.entity_id
_entity_poly.type
_entity_poly.pdbx_seq_one_letter_code
_entity_poly.pdbx_strand_id
1 'polypeptide(L)'
;MSKQPNKKDPKWLANALMSLKFFETSPEYKHEFKHDYFASQLGISKPTLYRCDKYMKEFQRVKDLLKEIKVDKSLSEGAPISGDNEKIAKLEAKVAEQAETISTLQLRLNDCYQILEDQGIDPEFVYPKRLKKHKEA
;
A
#
# COMPACT_ATOMS: atom_id res chain seq x y z
N MET A 1 -46.36 -4.74 23.58
CA MET A 1 -45.46 -4.32 22.48
C MET A 1 -44.10 -4.97 22.69
N SER A 2 -43.76 -5.91 21.80
CA SER A 2 -42.67 -6.87 21.98
C SER A 2 -41.30 -6.21 21.85
N LYS A 3 -40.50 -6.28 22.92
CA LYS A 3 -39.06 -5.95 22.89
C LYS A 3 -38.35 -7.00 22.02
N GLN A 4 -37.83 -6.61 20.87
CA GLN A 4 -37.00 -7.50 20.05
C GLN A 4 -35.67 -7.78 20.76
N PRO A 5 -35.14 -9.01 20.67
CA PRO A 5 -33.90 -9.39 21.33
C PRO A 5 -32.72 -8.62 20.72
N ASN A 6 -31.75 -8.28 21.56
CA ASN A 6 -30.48 -7.66 21.21
C ASN A 6 -29.74 -8.53 20.17
N LYS A 7 -30.02 -8.33 18.87
CA LYS A 7 -29.37 -9.06 17.78
C LYS A 7 -27.95 -8.54 17.67
N LYS A 8 -26.97 -9.41 17.89
CA LYS A 8 -25.57 -9.15 17.57
C LYS A 8 -25.51 -8.65 16.12
N ASP A 9 -24.85 -7.51 15.91
CA ASP A 9 -24.69 -6.93 14.58
C ASP A 9 -24.09 -8.01 13.64
N PRO A 10 -24.60 -8.13 12.40
CA PRO A 10 -24.06 -9.07 11.43
C PRO A 10 -22.57 -8.82 11.21
N LYS A 11 -21.75 -9.88 11.13
CA LYS A 11 -20.29 -9.73 10.91
C LYS A 11 -19.96 -8.89 9.66
N TRP A 12 -20.78 -9.01 8.61
CA TRP A 12 -20.62 -8.24 7.38
C TRP A 12 -20.82 -6.73 7.59
N LEU A 13 -21.62 -6.31 8.57
CA LEU A 13 -21.89 -4.90 8.83
C LEU A 13 -20.64 -4.18 9.34
N ALA A 14 -19.86 -4.81 10.21
CA ALA A 14 -18.59 -4.25 10.67
C ALA A 14 -17.62 -4.03 9.50
N ASN A 15 -17.51 -5.01 8.60
CA ASN A 15 -16.67 -4.91 7.41
C ASN A 15 -17.17 -3.83 6.45
N ALA A 16 -18.49 -3.73 6.23
CA ALA A 16 -19.09 -2.69 5.41
C ALA A 16 -18.76 -1.29 5.94
N LEU A 17 -18.84 -1.08 7.24
CA LEU A 17 -18.52 0.20 7.89
C LEU A 17 -17.03 0.53 7.80
N MET A 18 -16.14 -0.46 7.90
CA MET A 18 -14.71 -0.25 7.67
C MET A 18 -14.42 0.16 6.23
N SER A 19 -15.03 -0.52 5.25
CA SER A 19 -14.92 -0.14 3.84
C SER A 19 -15.47 1.26 3.57
N LEU A 20 -16.56 1.67 4.23
CA LEU A 20 -17.09 3.03 4.13
C LEU A 20 -16.11 4.09 4.67
N LYS A 21 -15.45 3.82 5.80
CA LYS A 21 -14.39 4.69 6.33
C LYS A 21 -13.19 4.80 5.39
N PHE A 22 -12.83 3.71 4.71
CA PHE A 22 -11.77 3.74 3.71
C PHE A 22 -12.10 4.73 2.58
N PHE A 23 -13.33 4.72 2.06
CA PHE A 23 -13.74 5.68 1.03
C PHE A 23 -13.81 7.12 1.54
N GLU A 24 -14.12 7.33 2.83
CA GLU A 24 -14.06 8.65 3.46
C GLU A 24 -12.62 9.20 3.47
N THR A 25 -11.62 8.35 3.72
CA THR A 25 -10.20 8.74 3.74
C THR A 25 -9.53 8.76 2.36
N SER A 26 -10.12 8.10 1.36
CA SER A 26 -9.49 7.87 0.06
C SER A 26 -10.42 8.26 -1.10
N PRO A 27 -10.55 9.58 -1.38
CA PRO A 27 -11.45 10.09 -2.42
C PRO A 27 -11.06 9.69 -3.85
N GLU A 28 -9.82 9.24 -4.06
CA GLU A 28 -9.32 8.74 -5.36
C GLU A 28 -10.15 7.56 -5.90
N TYR A 29 -10.66 6.71 -5.00
CA TYR A 29 -11.47 5.54 -5.35
C TYR A 29 -12.97 5.84 -5.47
N LYS A 30 -13.36 7.12 -5.55
CA LYS A 30 -14.77 7.54 -5.70
C LYS A 30 -15.49 6.83 -6.86
N HIS A 31 -14.78 6.47 -7.92
CA HIS A 31 -15.33 5.77 -9.08
C HIS A 31 -15.77 4.32 -8.78
N GLU A 32 -15.15 3.67 -7.80
CA GLU A 32 -15.50 2.33 -7.32
C GLU A 32 -16.61 2.34 -6.26
N PHE A 33 -16.96 3.53 -5.74
CA PHE A 33 -17.96 3.69 -4.69
C PHE A 33 -19.39 3.40 -5.20
N LYS A 34 -19.74 2.11 -5.24
CA LYS A 34 -21.05 1.59 -5.67
C LYS A 34 -21.50 0.46 -4.74
N HIS A 35 -22.80 0.24 -4.62
CA HIS A 35 -23.34 -0.90 -3.86
C HIS A 35 -22.84 -2.26 -4.38
N ASP A 36 -22.49 -2.35 -5.66
CA ASP A 36 -21.86 -3.53 -6.26
C ASP A 36 -20.56 -3.92 -5.56
N TYR A 37 -19.70 -2.94 -5.26
CA TYR A 37 -18.43 -3.17 -4.56
C TYR A 37 -18.65 -3.81 -3.18
N PHE A 38 -19.60 -3.28 -2.42
CA PHE A 38 -19.90 -3.82 -1.09
C PHE A 38 -20.56 -5.20 -1.18
N ALA A 39 -21.42 -5.44 -2.18
CA ALA A 39 -22.06 -6.72 -2.40
C ALA A 39 -21.03 -7.81 -2.76
N SER A 40 -20.08 -7.52 -3.66
CA SER A 40 -19.02 -8.44 -4.04
C SER A 40 -18.03 -8.69 -2.91
N GLN A 41 -17.57 -7.63 -2.23
CA GLN A 41 -16.54 -7.74 -1.20
C GLN A 41 -17.03 -8.43 0.08
N LEU A 42 -18.31 -8.28 0.40
CA LEU A 42 -18.91 -8.88 1.61
C LEU A 42 -19.62 -10.21 1.32
N GLY A 43 -19.72 -10.62 0.06
CA GLY A 43 -20.40 -11.85 -0.35
C GLY A 43 -21.90 -11.85 -0.04
N ILE A 44 -22.54 -10.68 -0.09
CA ILE A 44 -23.97 -10.53 0.24
C ILE A 44 -24.74 -9.89 -0.90
N SER A 45 -26.03 -10.19 -0.97
CA SER A 45 -26.93 -9.63 -1.98
C SER A 45 -27.18 -8.13 -1.74
N LYS A 46 -27.34 -7.34 -2.82
CA LYS A 46 -27.77 -5.92 -2.71
C LYS A 46 -29.04 -5.74 -1.87
N PRO A 47 -30.08 -6.59 -2.00
CA PRO A 47 -31.25 -6.50 -1.13
C PRO A 47 -30.91 -6.60 0.37
N THR A 48 -29.89 -7.38 0.74
CA THR A 48 -29.44 -7.48 2.14
C THR A 48 -28.85 -6.17 2.63
N LEU A 49 -28.07 -5.48 1.79
CA LEU A 49 -27.52 -4.15 2.08
C LEU A 49 -28.64 -3.11 2.26
N TYR A 50 -29.60 -3.07 1.33
CA TYR A 50 -30.70 -2.09 1.34
C TYR A 50 -31.63 -2.24 2.55
N ARG A 51 -31.77 -3.44 3.11
CA ARG A 51 -32.57 -3.69 4.31
C ARG A 51 -31.90 -3.22 5.60
N CYS A 52 -30.64 -2.81 5.56
CA CYS A 52 -29.90 -2.39 6.75
C CYS A 52 -29.83 -0.86 6.83
N ASP A 53 -30.65 -0.27 7.70
CA ASP A 53 -30.73 1.18 7.89
C ASP A 53 -29.39 1.80 8.32
N LYS A 54 -28.62 1.11 9.18
CA LYS A 54 -27.33 1.58 9.69
C LYS A 54 -26.30 1.70 8.56
N TYR A 55 -26.24 0.72 7.67
CA TYR A 55 -25.39 0.77 6.48
C TYR A 55 -25.84 1.87 5.53
N MET A 56 -27.14 1.96 5.23
CA MET A 56 -27.67 2.94 4.27
C MET A 56 -27.44 4.39 4.71
N LYS A 57 -27.56 4.68 6.01
CA LYS A 57 -27.25 6.01 6.57
C LYS A 57 -25.79 6.39 6.37
N GLU A 58 -24.86 5.50 6.73
CA GLU A 58 -23.42 5.76 6.57
C GLU A 58 -23.03 5.81 5.09
N PHE A 59 -23.60 4.95 4.25
CA PHE A 59 -23.38 4.98 2.81
C PHE A 59 -23.80 6.33 2.21
N GLN A 60 -24.97 6.83 2.58
CA GLN A 60 -25.46 8.13 2.11
C GLN A 60 -24.57 9.28 2.61
N ARG A 61 -24.16 9.25 3.88
CA ARG A 61 -23.21 10.22 4.44
C ARG A 61 -21.89 10.26 3.65
N VAL A 62 -21.27 9.10 3.42
CA VAL A 62 -20.01 9.02 2.65
C VAL A 62 -20.23 9.43 1.20
N LYS A 63 -21.38 9.08 0.60
CA LYS A 63 -21.74 9.52 -0.75
C LYS A 63 -21.81 11.05 -0.87
N ASP A 64 -22.41 11.70 0.12
CA ASP A 64 -22.55 13.15 0.14
C ASP A 64 -21.20 13.83 0.34
N LEU A 65 -20.36 13.32 1.25
CA LEU A 65 -18.96 13.76 1.40
C LEU A 65 -18.17 13.62 0.10
N LEU A 66 -18.22 12.45 -0.54
CA LEU A 66 -17.55 12.22 -1.82
C LEU A 66 -18.10 13.10 -2.95
N LYS A 67 -19.37 13.51 -2.88
CA LYS A 67 -20.00 14.40 -3.87
C LYS A 67 -19.57 15.85 -3.70
N GLU A 68 -19.43 16.31 -2.45
CA GLU A 68 -18.91 17.64 -2.11
C GLU A 68 -17.43 17.79 -2.44
N ILE A 69 -16.68 16.69 -2.34
CA ILE A 69 -15.34 16.60 -2.91
C ILE A 69 -15.50 16.68 -4.44
N LYS A 70 -15.37 17.90 -4.94
CA LYS A 70 -14.93 18.17 -6.31
C LYS A 70 -13.56 17.53 -6.43
N VAL A 71 -13.54 16.27 -6.81
CA VAL A 71 -12.42 15.73 -7.56
C VAL A 71 -12.37 16.65 -8.77
N ASP A 72 -11.47 17.64 -8.74
CA ASP A 72 -11.19 18.43 -9.92
C ASP A 72 -10.97 17.41 -11.04
N LYS A 73 -11.90 17.40 -11.98
CA LYS A 73 -11.90 16.45 -13.08
C LYS A 73 -10.71 16.83 -13.94
N SER A 74 -9.56 16.21 -13.67
CA SER A 74 -8.43 16.13 -14.59
C SER A 74 -7.83 14.72 -14.62
N LEU A 75 -8.67 13.68 -14.48
CA LEU A 75 -8.25 12.28 -14.66
C LEU A 75 -9.35 11.47 -15.37
N SER A 76 -9.81 11.93 -16.54
CA SER A 76 -10.42 11.07 -17.57
C SER A 76 -10.96 11.95 -18.71
N GLU A 77 -10.05 12.40 -19.57
CA GLU A 77 -10.21 12.56 -21.02
C GLU A 77 -8.93 13.23 -21.55
N GLY A 78 -7.93 12.42 -21.93
CA GLY A 78 -6.91 12.83 -22.91
C GLY A 78 -5.79 13.81 -22.49
N ALA A 79 -5.20 13.71 -21.31
CA ALA A 79 -3.88 14.33 -21.05
C ALA A 79 -2.75 13.32 -21.34
N PRO A 80 -1.67 13.68 -22.05
CA PRO A 80 -0.69 12.72 -22.54
C PRO A 80 0.03 12.07 -21.37
N ILE A 81 -0.05 10.74 -21.31
CA ILE A 81 0.66 9.84 -20.36
C ILE A 81 2.20 9.95 -20.47
N SER A 82 2.71 10.86 -21.31
CA SER A 82 4.12 11.04 -21.65
C SER A 82 4.98 11.32 -20.41
N GLY A 83 4.52 12.15 -19.48
CA GLY A 83 5.34 12.59 -18.34
C GLY A 83 5.50 11.52 -17.25
N ASP A 84 4.43 10.77 -16.95
CA ASP A 84 4.45 9.78 -15.86
C ASP A 84 4.98 8.42 -16.33
N ASN A 85 4.73 8.02 -17.58
CA ASN A 85 5.41 6.87 -18.17
C ASN A 85 6.92 7.12 -18.28
N GLU A 86 7.35 8.35 -18.60
CA GLU A 86 8.78 8.69 -18.56
C GLU A 86 9.36 8.63 -17.16
N LYS A 87 8.63 9.05 -16.12
CA LYS A 87 9.10 8.94 -14.73
C LYS A 87 9.18 7.48 -14.30
N ILE A 88 8.20 6.66 -14.67
CA ILE A 88 8.21 5.22 -14.40
C ILE A 88 9.39 4.56 -15.11
N ALA A 89 9.57 4.81 -16.41
CA ALA A 89 10.71 4.29 -17.17
C ALA A 89 12.05 4.77 -16.62
N LYS A 90 12.17 6.04 -16.19
CA LYS A 90 13.38 6.56 -15.53
C LYS A 90 13.63 5.90 -14.17
N LEU A 91 12.59 5.58 -13.41
CA LEU A 91 12.70 4.87 -12.14
C LEU A 91 13.08 3.40 -12.35
N GLU A 92 12.47 2.72 -13.33
CA GLU A 92 12.81 1.35 -13.72
C GLU A 92 14.25 1.24 -14.22
N ALA A 93 14.70 2.18 -15.06
CA ALA A 93 16.08 2.26 -15.51
C ALA A 93 17.06 2.47 -14.34
N LYS A 94 16.73 3.33 -13.39
CA LYS A 94 17.54 3.52 -12.17
C LYS A 94 17.59 2.26 -11.31
N VAL A 95 16.48 1.53 -11.19
CA VAL A 95 16.45 0.26 -10.45
C VAL A 95 17.33 -0.78 -11.13
N ALA A 96 17.29 -0.88 -12.46
CA ALA A 96 18.16 -1.77 -13.22
C ALA A 96 19.65 -1.42 -13.06
N GLU A 97 20.01 -0.14 -13.19
CA GLU A 97 21.38 0.34 -13.00
C GLU A 97 21.90 0.08 -11.57
N GLN A 98 21.05 0.30 -10.57
CA GLN A 98 21.39 0.00 -9.17
C GLN A 98 21.58 -1.52 -8.96
N ALA A 99 20.76 -2.36 -9.58
CA ALA A 99 20.90 -3.81 -9.49
C ALA A 99 22.22 -4.31 -10.13
N GLU A 100 22.60 -3.78 -11.29
CA GLU A 100 23.90 -4.08 -11.92
C GLU A 100 25.08 -3.63 -11.05
N THR A 101 24.96 -2.44 -10.44
CA THR A 101 25.98 -1.92 -9.52
C THR A 101 26.15 -2.82 -8.31
N ILE A 102 25.04 -3.27 -7.71
CA ILE A 102 25.06 -4.21 -6.57
C ILE A 102 25.73 -5.52 -6.98
N SER A 103 25.35 -6.10 -8.12
CA SER A 103 25.95 -7.35 -8.61
C SER A 103 27.46 -7.21 -8.83
N THR A 104 27.90 -6.08 -9.37
CA THR A 104 29.33 -5.80 -9.61
C THR A 104 30.09 -5.64 -8.30
N LEU A 105 29.52 -4.92 -7.33
CA LEU A 105 30.13 -4.75 -6.01
C LEU A 105 30.20 -6.07 -5.23
N GLN A 106 29.18 -6.92 -5.34
CA GLN A 106 29.18 -8.26 -4.75
C GLN A 106 30.26 -9.14 -5.37
N LEU A 107 30.44 -9.11 -6.69
CA LEU A 107 31.50 -9.85 -7.36
C LEU A 107 32.89 -9.39 -6.88
N ARG A 108 33.13 -8.07 -6.86
CA ARG A 108 34.40 -7.50 -6.35
C ARG A 108 34.64 -7.84 -4.88
N LEU A 109 33.58 -7.84 -4.07
CA LEU A 109 33.68 -8.22 -2.67
C LEU A 109 34.09 -9.69 -2.52
N ASN A 110 33.52 -10.58 -3.33
CA ASN A 110 33.91 -11.98 -3.37
C ASN A 110 35.36 -12.16 -3.84
N ASP A 111 35.80 -11.41 -4.86
CA ASP A 111 37.19 -11.43 -5.31
C ASP A 111 38.15 -10.99 -4.19
N CYS A 112 37.79 -9.95 -3.43
CA CYS A 112 38.56 -9.53 -2.25
C CYS A 112 38.62 -10.61 -1.18
N TYR A 113 37.51 -11.30 -0.91
CA TYR A 113 37.50 -12.40 0.04
C TYR A 113 38.38 -13.57 -0.42
N GLN A 114 38.35 -13.92 -1.70
CA GLN A 114 39.20 -14.97 -2.27
C GLN A 114 40.69 -14.62 -2.12
N ILE A 115 41.08 -13.36 -2.39
CA ILE A 115 42.47 -12.91 -2.23
C ILE A 115 42.91 -13.01 -0.76
N LEU A 116 42.03 -12.68 0.19
CA LEU A 116 42.34 -12.80 1.63
C LEU A 116 42.53 -14.27 2.03
N GLU A 117 41.66 -15.16 1.56
CA GLU A 117 41.79 -16.61 1.78
C GLU A 117 43.09 -17.18 1.20
N ASP A 118 43.45 -16.79 -0.03
CA ASP A 118 44.68 -17.22 -0.70
C ASP A 118 45.95 -16.74 0.05
N GLN A 119 45.86 -15.63 0.77
CA GLN A 119 46.93 -15.10 1.64
C GLN A 119 46.92 -15.70 3.05
N GLY A 120 45.99 -16.62 3.35
CA GLY A 120 45.83 -17.23 4.67
C GLY A 120 45.31 -16.25 5.74
N ILE A 121 44.65 -15.17 5.32
CA ILE A 121 44.07 -14.15 6.20
C ILE A 121 42.60 -14.49 6.41
N ASP A 122 42.20 -14.71 7.66
CA ASP A 122 40.79 -14.93 8.00
C ASP A 122 39.96 -13.66 7.72
N PRO A 123 38.99 -13.70 6.80
CA PRO A 123 38.16 -12.54 6.46
C PRO A 123 37.24 -12.08 7.61
N GLU A 124 37.02 -12.89 8.67
CA GLU A 124 36.34 -12.43 9.89
C GLU A 124 37.13 -11.35 10.64
N PHE A 125 38.44 -11.19 10.37
CA PHE A 125 39.31 -10.24 11.08
C PHE A 125 39.18 -8.78 10.60
N VAL A 126 38.63 -8.54 9.40
CA VAL A 126 38.60 -7.19 8.78
C VAL A 126 37.53 -6.27 9.37
N TYR A 127 36.54 -6.81 10.11
CA TYR A 127 35.61 -5.98 10.88
C TYR A 127 35.84 -6.15 12.38
N PRO A 128 36.62 -5.26 13.03
CA PRO A 128 36.55 -5.18 14.48
C PRO A 128 35.12 -4.78 14.87
N LYS A 129 34.33 -5.73 15.39
CA LYS A 129 32.98 -5.50 15.96
C LYS A 129 32.96 -4.47 17.10
N ARG A 130 34.13 -3.98 17.53
CA ARG A 130 34.29 -2.93 18.53
C ARG A 130 35.33 -1.94 18.02
N LEU A 131 34.87 -0.72 17.69
CA LEU A 131 35.76 0.44 17.58
C LEU A 131 36.52 0.55 18.92
N LYS A 132 37.81 0.20 18.93
CA LYS A 132 38.66 0.55 20.06
C LYS A 132 38.72 2.07 20.08
N LYS A 133 38.00 2.68 21.04
CA LYS A 133 38.18 4.10 21.36
C LYS A 133 39.67 4.32 21.59
N HIS A 134 40.30 5.15 20.77
CA HIS A 134 41.64 5.64 21.05
C HIS A 134 41.59 6.32 22.42
N LYS A 135 42.32 5.79 23.40
CA LYS A 135 42.78 6.60 24.52
C LYS A 135 43.95 7.38 23.98
N GLU A 136 43.75 8.67 23.78
CA GLU A 136 44.84 9.62 23.62
C GLU A 136 45.79 9.47 24.83
N ALA A 137 47.08 9.39 24.55
CA ALA A 137 48.17 9.39 25.51
C ALA A 137 49.07 10.59 25.21
#